data_AF-R7UBE1-F1
#
_entry.id   AF-R7UBE1-F1
#
_cell.length_a   1.000
_cell.length_b   1.000
_cell.length_c   1.000
_cell.angle_alpha   90.00
_cell.angle_beta   90.00
_cell.angle_gamma   90.00
#
_symmetry.space_group_name_H-M   'P 1'
#
loop_
_entity.id
_entity.type
_entity.pdbx_description
1 polymer ?
#
loop_
_entity_poly.entity_id
_entity_poly.type
_entity_poly.pdbx_seq_one_letter_code
_entity_poly.pdbx_strand_id
1 'polypeptide(L)'
;LKLQFNIDGLPLFKSGDGTFWPILGKILNIDSCKPFVVALYYGSEKPPLEDYLHDFVDEMQYLVENGILSNGQHLHIVISSFVCDAPARALLKNIKPHNSYFACEKCITEGDHLGKLCYPDLFAPLRTDASFNAMRDEDHHYGPTPLTRLPIGLVTQVPLDYMHLVCLGVVKKTIKLWRSSSL
;
A
#
# COMPACT_ATOMS: atom_id res chain seq x y z
N LEU A 1 -18.82 -6.36 -8.20
CA LEU A 1 -17.43 -6.76 -8.48
C LEU A 1 -16.54 -6.30 -7.33
N LYS A 2 -15.69 -7.19 -6.83
CA LYS A 2 -14.70 -6.87 -5.80
C LYS A 2 -13.35 -6.64 -6.46
N LEU A 3 -12.84 -5.42 -6.42
CA LEU A 3 -11.59 -5.03 -7.07
C LEU A 3 -10.45 -5.01 -6.06
N GLN A 4 -9.32 -5.61 -6.42
CA GLN A 4 -8.06 -5.48 -5.71
C GLN A 4 -7.08 -4.75 -6.62
N PHE A 5 -6.31 -3.82 -6.04
CA PHE A 5 -5.29 -3.08 -6.75
C PHE A 5 -3.91 -3.45 -6.25
N ASN A 6 -2.93 -3.47 -7.16
CA ASN A 6 -1.52 -3.58 -6.86
C ASN A 6 -0.78 -2.42 -7.53
N ILE A 7 0.10 -1.77 -6.76
CA ILE A 7 0.88 -0.63 -7.20
C ILE A 7 2.27 -0.78 -6.62
N ASP A 8 3.27 -1.03 -7.46
CA ASP A 8 4.66 -1.14 -7.04
C ASP A 8 5.56 -0.48 -8.08
N GLY A 9 6.67 0.12 -7.63
CA GLY A 9 7.69 0.66 -8.52
C GLY A 9 8.53 -0.47 -9.13
N LEU A 10 8.69 -0.45 -10.46
CA LEU A 10 9.45 -1.46 -11.20
C LEU A 10 10.55 -0.78 -12.03
N PRO A 11 11.84 -1.14 -11.83
CA PRO A 11 12.91 -0.62 -12.68
C PRO A 11 12.78 -1.19 -14.09
N LEU A 12 12.84 -0.32 -15.09
CA LEU A 12 12.68 -0.70 -16.51
C LEU A 12 13.98 -1.19 -17.14
N PHE A 13 15.08 -0.54 -16.77
CA PHE A 13 16.38 -0.77 -17.38
C PHE A 13 17.38 -1.15 -16.30
N LYS A 14 18.32 -2.04 -16.66
CA LYS A 14 19.47 -2.36 -15.78
C LYS A 14 20.43 -1.17 -15.63
N SER A 15 20.42 -0.28 -16.61
CA SER A 15 21.20 0.96 -16.68
C SER A 15 20.26 2.06 -17.19
N GLY A 16 19.79 2.90 -16.28
CA GLY A 16 18.80 3.95 -16.51
C GLY A 16 18.08 4.26 -15.19
N ASP A 17 17.63 5.49 -15.02
CA ASP A 17 16.90 5.97 -13.85
C ASP A 17 15.37 5.81 -13.99
N GLY A 18 14.89 5.47 -15.20
CA GLY A 18 13.48 5.26 -15.49
C GLY A 18 12.83 4.13 -14.66
N THR A 19 11.74 4.47 -13.98
CA THR A 19 10.88 3.55 -13.22
C THR A 19 9.46 3.55 -13.78
N PHE A 20 8.86 2.36 -13.86
CA PHE A 20 7.43 2.21 -14.10
C PHE A 20 6.67 2.11 -12.78
N TRP A 21 5.49 2.73 -12.72
CA TRP A 21 4.55 2.59 -11.62
C TRP A 21 3.17 2.26 -12.20
N PRO A 22 2.88 0.98 -12.47
CA PRO A 22 1.57 0.56 -12.92
C PRO A 22 0.56 0.55 -11.76
N ILE A 23 -0.67 0.94 -12.06
CA ILE A 23 -1.83 0.55 -11.26
C ILE A 23 -2.40 -0.71 -11.90
N LEU A 24 -2.27 -1.84 -11.22
CA LEU A 24 -2.81 -3.12 -11.66
C LEU A 24 -4.10 -3.41 -10.92
N GLY A 25 -5.16 -3.80 -11.64
CA GLY A 25 -6.44 -4.21 -11.10
C GLY A 25 -6.66 -5.72 -11.23
N LYS A 26 -7.42 -6.32 -10.30
CA LYS A 26 -7.92 -7.69 -10.40
C LYS A 26 -9.33 -7.79 -9.82
N ILE A 27 -10.21 -8.50 -10.51
CA ILE A 27 -11.55 -8.81 -9.98
C ILE A 27 -11.47 -10.10 -9.16
N LEU A 28 -11.65 -10.00 -7.85
CA LEU A 28 -11.46 -11.12 -6.92
C LEU A 28 -12.58 -12.16 -6.96
N ASN A 29 -13.79 -11.75 -7.35
CA ASN A 29 -14.96 -12.64 -7.39
C ASN A 29 -15.18 -13.28 -8.77
N ILE A 30 -14.15 -13.28 -9.62
CA ILE A 30 -14.11 -13.96 -10.91
C ILE A 30 -12.77 -14.69 -11.00
N ASP A 31 -12.78 -16.01 -10.79
CA ASP A 31 -11.55 -16.81 -10.63
C ASP A 31 -10.61 -16.75 -11.84
N SER A 32 -11.18 -16.66 -13.05
CA SER A 32 -10.42 -16.58 -14.31
C SER A 32 -9.89 -15.17 -14.62
N CYS A 33 -10.20 -14.17 -13.79
CA CYS A 33 -9.75 -12.80 -14.01
C CYS A 33 -8.25 -12.69 -13.71
N LYS A 34 -7.46 -12.49 -14.77
CA LYS A 34 -6.05 -12.13 -14.67
C LYS A 34 -5.92 -10.65 -14.28
N PRO A 35 -4.84 -10.26 -13.58
CA PRO A 35 -4.53 -8.85 -13.38
C PRO A 35 -4.50 -8.10 -14.71
N PHE A 36 -5.01 -6.87 -14.71
CA PHE A 36 -5.04 -5.98 -15.87
C PHE A 36 -4.46 -4.62 -15.49
N VAL A 37 -3.94 -3.89 -16.47
CA VAL A 37 -3.41 -2.54 -16.27
C VAL A 37 -4.58 -1.56 -16.25
N VAL A 38 -4.63 -0.72 -15.22
CA VAL A 38 -5.58 0.38 -15.06
C VAL A 38 -4.93 1.69 -15.51
N ALA A 39 -3.73 1.96 -15.01
CA ALA A 39 -2.94 3.14 -15.37
C ALA A 39 -1.44 2.80 -15.35
N LEU A 40 -0.63 3.63 -16.00
CA LEU A 40 0.82 3.47 -16.05
C LEU A 40 1.51 4.84 -15.99
N TYR A 41 2.40 4.99 -15.01
CA TYR A 41 3.32 6.12 -14.95
C TYR A 41 4.74 5.68 -15.32
N TYR A 42 5.46 6.56 -16.02
CA TYR A 42 6.88 6.43 -16.31
C TYR A 42 7.60 7.74 -16.02
N GLY A 43 8.71 7.66 -15.29
CA GLY A 43 9.57 8.80 -15.00
C GLY A 43 10.89 8.37 -14.39
N SER A 44 11.82 9.31 -14.25
CA SER A 44 13.09 9.12 -13.55
C SER A 44 12.95 9.09 -12.02
N GLU A 45 11.79 9.50 -11.50
CA GLU A 45 11.50 9.60 -10.08
C GLU A 45 10.18 8.91 -9.73
N LYS A 46 9.82 8.94 -8.44
CA LYS A 46 8.50 8.48 -8.01
C LYS A 46 7.43 9.42 -8.57
N PRO A 47 6.26 8.89 -8.94
CA PRO A 47 5.17 9.73 -9.41
C PRO A 47 4.76 10.77 -8.35
N PRO A 48 4.50 12.03 -8.75
CA PRO A 48 3.76 12.97 -7.92
C PRO A 48 2.41 12.36 -7.52
N LEU A 49 2.16 12.21 -6.22
CA LEU A 49 1.05 11.40 -5.70
C LEU A 49 -0.32 11.86 -6.23
N GLU A 50 -0.57 13.18 -6.22
CA GLU A 50 -1.84 13.76 -6.64
C GLU A 50 -2.10 13.48 -8.12
N ASP A 51 -1.19 13.89 -8.99
CA ASP A 51 -1.30 13.71 -10.45
C ASP A 51 -1.41 12.23 -10.83
N TYR A 52 -0.70 11.37 -10.10
CA TYR A 52 -0.67 9.93 -10.37
C TYR A 52 -1.97 9.21 -10.04
N LEU A 53 -2.68 9.66 -9.00
CA LEU A 53 -3.92 9.03 -8.56
C LEU A 53 -5.18 9.78 -8.99
N HIS A 54 -5.07 11.00 -9.53
CA HIS A 54 -6.21 11.87 -9.84
C HIS A 54 -7.27 11.17 -10.68
N ASP A 55 -6.93 10.77 -11.92
CA ASP A 55 -7.86 10.14 -12.85
C ASP A 55 -8.40 8.81 -12.28
N PHE A 56 -7.54 8.04 -11.62
CA PHE A 56 -7.91 6.78 -10.99
C PHE A 56 -8.95 6.98 -9.89
N VAL A 57 -8.74 7.95 -9.00
CA VAL A 57 -9.65 8.22 -7.87
C VAL A 57 -10.97 8.77 -8.38
N ASP A 58 -10.96 9.68 -9.34
CA ASP A 58 -12.18 10.26 -9.91
C ASP A 58 -13.04 9.19 -10.58
N GLU A 59 -12.45 8.34 -11.43
CA GLU A 59 -13.16 7.25 -12.08
C GLU A 59 -13.64 6.21 -11.05
N MET A 60 -12.78 5.81 -10.11
CA MET A 60 -13.15 4.82 -9.10
C MET A 60 -14.25 5.32 -8.17
N GLN A 61 -14.26 6.60 -7.81
CA GLN A 61 -15.34 7.20 -7.04
C GLN A 61 -16.67 7.07 -7.80
N TYR A 62 -16.69 7.48 -9.07
CA TYR A 62 -17.86 7.34 -9.92
C TYR A 62 -18.32 5.88 -10.02
N LEU A 63 -17.41 4.94 -10.25
CA LEU A 63 -17.72 3.51 -10.38
C LEU A 63 -18.24 2.88 -9.09
N VAL A 64 -17.74 3.29 -7.93
CA VAL A 64 -18.24 2.80 -6.64
C VAL A 64 -19.63 3.34 -6.34
N GLU A 65 -19.90 4.61 -6.66
CA GLU A 65 -21.21 5.23 -6.46
C GLU A 65 -22.27 4.72 -7.44
N ASN A 66 -21.89 4.59 -8.73
CA ASN A 66 -22.84 4.36 -9.81
C ASN A 66 -22.81 2.92 -10.35
N GLY A 67 -21.82 2.10 -9.99
CA GLY A 67 -21.68 0.76 -10.54
C GLY A 67 -21.39 0.73 -12.06
N ILE A 68 -21.59 -0.44 -12.66
CA ILE A 68 -21.45 -0.66 -14.11
C ILE A 68 -22.71 -1.37 -14.63
N LEU A 69 -23.30 -0.85 -15.71
CA LEU A 69 -24.38 -1.54 -16.43
C LEU A 69 -23.79 -2.47 -17.50
N SER A 70 -24.00 -3.77 -17.36
CA SER A 70 -23.53 -4.77 -18.33
C SER A 70 -24.61 -5.83 -18.56
N ASN A 71 -24.97 -6.09 -19.82
CA ASN A 71 -26.01 -7.05 -20.19
C ASN A 71 -27.36 -6.85 -19.45
N GLY A 72 -27.73 -5.59 -19.20
CA GLY A 72 -28.94 -5.24 -18.44
C GLY A 72 -28.83 -5.48 -16.93
N GLN A 73 -27.69 -5.95 -16.42
CA GLN A 73 -27.42 -6.14 -15.00
C GLN A 73 -26.59 -4.98 -14.45
N HIS A 74 -27.00 -4.47 -13.29
CA HIS A 74 -26.26 -3.47 -12.54
C HIS A 74 -25.22 -4.13 -11.63
N LEU A 75 -23.94 -3.87 -11.90
CA LEU A 75 -22.81 -4.45 -11.18
C LEU A 75 -22.27 -3.41 -10.19
N HIS A 76 -22.55 -3.59 -8.90
CA HIS A 76 -22.00 -2.75 -7.84
C HIS A 76 -20.48 -2.96 -7.71
N ILE A 77 -19.69 -1.90 -7.60
CA ILE A 77 -18.23 -1.96 -7.44
C ILE A 77 -17.84 -1.80 -5.98
N VAL A 78 -16.93 -2.65 -5.49
CA VAL A 78 -16.36 -2.56 -4.14
C VAL A 78 -14.84 -2.67 -4.25
N ILE A 79 -14.13 -1.76 -3.61
CA ILE A 79 -12.67 -1.86 -3.49
C ILE A 79 -12.36 -2.76 -2.29
N SER A 80 -11.68 -3.87 -2.56
CA SER A 80 -11.34 -4.88 -1.56
C SER A 80 -10.04 -4.56 -0.83
N SER A 81 -8.98 -4.18 -1.56
CA SER A 81 -7.66 -3.91 -0.96
C SER A 81 -6.68 -3.27 -1.95
N PHE A 82 -5.69 -2.56 -1.42
CA PHE A 82 -4.45 -2.21 -2.13
C PHE A 82 -3.30 -3.06 -1.60
N VAL A 83 -2.70 -3.88 -2.45
CA VAL A 83 -1.56 -4.75 -2.11
C VAL A 83 -0.32 -4.14 -2.72
N CYS A 84 0.63 -3.73 -1.88
CA CYS A 84 1.85 -3.08 -2.34
C CYS A 84 2.96 -3.20 -1.30
N ASP A 85 4.20 -3.02 -1.74
CA ASP A 85 5.38 -3.05 -0.88
C ASP A 85 5.46 -1.84 0.07
N ALA A 86 6.45 -1.84 0.97
CA ALA A 86 6.53 -0.79 1.99
C ALA A 86 6.80 0.61 1.41
N PRO A 87 7.73 0.80 0.44
CA PRO A 87 7.88 2.07 -0.27
C PRO A 87 6.60 2.57 -0.97
N ALA A 88 5.87 1.71 -1.68
CA ALA A 88 4.67 2.09 -2.39
C ALA A 88 3.51 2.40 -1.44
N ARG A 89 3.33 1.63 -0.35
CA ARG A 89 2.35 1.96 0.70
C ARG A 89 2.60 3.34 1.29
N ALA A 90 3.87 3.68 1.58
CA ALA A 90 4.21 4.97 2.14
C ALA A 90 3.85 6.13 1.19
N LEU A 91 4.12 5.97 -0.10
CA LEU A 91 3.72 6.93 -1.14
C LEU A 91 2.19 7.06 -1.20
N LEU A 92 1.47 5.95 -1.41
CA LEU A 92 0.02 5.96 -1.59
C LEU A 92 -0.73 6.52 -0.38
N LYS A 93 -0.24 6.26 0.83
CA LYS A 93 -0.84 6.73 2.08
C LYS A 93 -0.36 8.12 2.47
N ASN A 94 0.65 8.66 1.78
CA ASN A 94 1.33 9.90 2.11
C ASN A 94 1.85 9.94 3.56
N ILE A 95 2.54 8.88 3.98
CA ILE A 95 3.05 8.69 5.35
C ILE A 95 4.56 8.58 5.38
N LYS A 96 5.15 8.71 6.57
CA LYS A 96 6.58 8.52 6.76
C LYS A 96 7.00 7.09 6.32
N PRO A 97 8.15 6.95 5.62
CA PRO A 97 8.59 5.67 5.08
C PRO A 97 8.97 4.68 6.19
N HIS A 98 8.93 3.39 5.88
CA HIS A 98 9.11 2.26 6.83
C HIS A 98 10.37 2.29 7.73
N ASN A 99 11.39 3.09 7.38
CA ASN A 99 12.63 3.26 8.13
C ASN A 99 12.67 4.53 8.99
N SER A 100 11.53 5.19 9.23
CA SER A 100 11.43 6.40 10.04
C SER A 100 10.90 6.13 11.45
N TYR A 101 11.26 6.96 12.43
CA TYR A 101 10.85 6.79 13.82
C TYR A 101 9.33 6.66 14.03
N PHE A 102 8.49 7.20 13.14
CA PHE A 102 7.04 7.14 13.27
C PHE A 102 6.39 6.38 12.10
N ALA A 103 7.05 5.35 11.54
CA ALA A 103 6.54 4.66 10.35
C ALA A 103 5.52 3.55 10.63
N CYS A 104 5.27 3.18 11.89
CA CYS A 104 4.40 2.04 12.18
C CYS A 104 2.99 2.29 11.63
N GLU A 105 2.60 1.49 10.64
CA GLU A 105 1.30 1.64 9.96
C GLU A 105 0.13 1.05 10.74
N LYS A 106 0.40 0.31 11.83
CA LYS A 106 -0.59 -0.43 12.62
C LYS A 106 -0.76 0.11 14.04
N CYS A 107 0.25 0.76 14.60
CA CYS A 107 0.21 1.30 15.96
C CYS A 107 0.72 2.74 15.97
N ILE A 108 0.26 3.52 16.94
CA ILE A 108 0.76 4.85 17.27
C ILE A 108 1.94 4.65 18.22
N THR A 109 3.16 4.68 17.70
CA THR A 109 4.39 4.49 18.48
C THR A 109 5.57 5.16 17.78
N GLU A 110 6.48 5.68 18.58
CA GLU A 110 7.84 6.00 18.14
C GLU A 110 8.67 4.71 18.11
N GLY A 111 9.61 4.64 17.18
CA GLY A 111 10.55 3.54 17.04
C GLY A 111 11.83 3.80 17.83
N ASP A 112 12.51 2.72 18.22
CA ASP A 112 13.79 2.75 18.92
C ASP A 112 14.91 2.20 18.02
N HIS A 113 16.09 2.81 18.11
CA HIS A 113 17.27 2.33 17.39
C HIS A 113 18.04 1.28 18.20
N LEU A 114 17.74 -0.01 17.96
CA LEU A 114 18.36 -1.16 18.63
C LEU A 114 19.29 -1.91 17.66
N GLY A 115 20.30 -1.21 17.15
CA GLY A 115 21.16 -1.67 16.03
C GLY A 115 20.46 -1.67 14.66
N LYS A 116 19.13 -1.59 14.68
CA LYS A 116 18.22 -1.27 13.58
C LYS A 116 16.98 -0.59 14.18
N LEU A 117 16.27 0.18 13.39
CA LEU A 117 14.99 0.75 13.84
C LEU A 117 13.99 -0.37 14.12
N CYS A 118 13.39 -0.34 15.31
CA CYS A 118 12.40 -1.30 15.80
C CYS A 118 11.23 -0.55 16.46
N TYR A 119 10.07 -1.20 16.59
CA TYR A 119 8.93 -0.66 17.32
C TYR A 119 8.60 -1.63 18.47
N PRO A 120 9.27 -1.48 19.63
CA PRO A 120 9.22 -2.49 20.68
C PRO A 120 7.99 -2.36 21.59
N ASP A 121 7.26 -1.24 21.56
CA ASP A 121 6.06 -1.06 22.39
C ASP A 121 4.92 -1.98 21.91
N LEU A 122 4.65 -3.00 22.71
CA LEU A 122 3.60 -4.00 22.46
C LEU A 122 2.21 -3.55 22.91
N PHE A 123 2.12 -2.45 23.66
CA PHE A 123 0.87 -1.89 24.18
C PHE A 123 0.50 -0.55 23.53
N ALA A 124 1.26 -0.15 22.50
CA ALA A 124 0.99 1.02 21.68
C ALA A 124 -0.46 1.00 21.15
N PRO A 125 -1.18 2.14 21.20
CA PRO A 125 -2.53 2.22 20.67
C PRO A 125 -2.59 1.82 19.20
N LEU A 126 -3.58 0.99 18.82
CA LEU A 126 -3.76 0.58 17.44
C LEU A 126 -4.30 1.73 16.59
N ARG A 127 -3.77 1.84 15.37
CA ARG A 127 -4.36 2.69 14.34
C ARG A 127 -5.67 2.08 13.86
N THR A 128 -6.63 2.95 13.65
CA THR A 128 -7.93 2.64 13.03
C THR A 128 -8.09 3.47 11.76
N ASP A 129 -8.94 3.03 10.84
CA ASP A 129 -9.26 3.80 9.63
C ASP A 129 -9.76 5.21 9.99
N ALA A 130 -10.59 5.33 11.04
CA ALA A 130 -11.06 6.61 11.54
C ALA A 130 -9.93 7.52 12.04
N SER A 131 -8.98 6.98 12.82
CA SER A 131 -7.82 7.76 13.31
C SER A 131 -6.86 8.17 12.19
N PHE A 132 -6.73 7.33 11.15
CA PHE A 132 -5.92 7.63 9.97
C PHE A 132 -6.55 8.73 9.13
N ASN A 133 -7.84 8.61 8.81
CA ASN A 133 -8.57 9.62 8.03
C ASN A 133 -8.63 10.98 8.74
N ALA A 134 -8.68 10.98 10.07
CA ALA A 134 -8.58 12.19 10.87
C ALA A 134 -7.14 12.70 11.08
N MET A 135 -6.13 12.00 10.52
CA MET A 135 -4.70 12.31 10.65
C MET A 135 -4.26 12.61 12.10
N ARG A 136 -4.78 11.86 13.08
CA ARG A 136 -4.56 12.15 14.52
C ARG A 136 -3.11 12.04 14.98
N ASP A 137 -2.28 11.36 14.21
CA ASP A 137 -0.86 11.22 14.47
C ASP A 137 -0.11 12.06 13.43
N GLU A 138 0.15 13.31 13.76
CA GLU A 138 0.81 14.27 12.86
C GLU A 138 2.22 13.82 12.49
N ASP A 139 2.90 13.10 13.39
CA ASP A 139 4.22 12.55 13.13
C ASP A 139 4.21 11.37 12.16
N HIS A 140 3.08 10.72 11.92
CA HIS A 140 3.01 9.64 10.95
C HIS A 140 2.78 10.13 9.51
N HIS A 141 2.12 11.26 9.32
CA HIS A 141 1.61 11.71 8.03
C HIS A 141 2.45 12.85 7.44
N TYR A 142 2.66 12.85 6.12
CA TYR A 142 3.14 14.04 5.40
C TYR A 142 2.00 14.96 4.99
N GLY A 143 0.79 14.42 4.87
CA GLY A 143 -0.41 15.14 4.49
C GLY A 143 -1.54 14.18 4.09
N PRO A 144 -2.65 14.70 3.54
CA PRO A 144 -3.72 13.86 3.03
C PRO A 144 -3.26 13.07 1.80
N THR A 145 -4.00 12.00 1.49
CA THR A 145 -3.85 11.23 0.25
C THR A 145 -5.16 11.26 -0.55
N PRO A 146 -5.11 11.32 -1.90
CA PRO A 146 -6.28 11.20 -2.77
C PRO A 146 -7.15 9.98 -2.45
N LEU A 147 -6.55 8.89 -1.96
CA LEU A 147 -7.26 7.66 -1.63
C LEU A 147 -8.30 7.82 -0.52
N THR A 148 -8.21 8.87 0.31
CA THR A 148 -9.23 9.17 1.34
C THR A 148 -10.59 9.55 0.75
N ARG A 149 -10.66 9.92 -0.53
CA ARG A 149 -11.92 10.18 -1.26
C ARG A 149 -12.69 8.91 -1.59
N LEU A 150 -12.03 7.75 -1.58
CA LEU A 150 -12.65 6.46 -1.85
C LEU A 150 -13.15 5.84 -0.53
N PRO A 151 -14.23 5.04 -0.56
CA PRO A 151 -14.74 4.38 0.64
C PRO A 151 -13.89 3.16 0.99
N ILE A 152 -12.64 3.40 1.42
CA ILE A 152 -11.66 2.38 1.79
C ILE A 152 -11.04 2.66 3.16
N GLY A 153 -10.75 1.58 3.88
CA GLY A 153 -9.95 1.64 5.10
C GLY A 153 -8.45 1.60 4.80
N LEU A 154 -7.74 2.73 4.96
CA LEU A 154 -6.29 2.81 4.70
C LEU A 154 -5.42 2.09 5.75
N VAL A 155 -6.01 1.64 6.85
CA VAL A 155 -5.37 0.76 7.83
C VAL A 155 -5.80 -0.69 7.61
N THR A 156 -7.09 -0.94 7.40
CA THR A 156 -7.64 -2.32 7.34
C THR A 156 -7.54 -2.97 5.96
N GLN A 157 -7.60 -2.21 4.88
CA GLN A 157 -7.63 -2.70 3.50
C GLN A 157 -6.32 -2.47 2.72
N VAL A 158 -5.29 -1.92 3.38
CA VAL A 158 -3.92 -1.86 2.86
C VAL A 158 -3.06 -2.77 3.74
N PRO A 159 -3.02 -4.09 3.45
CA PRO A 159 -2.26 -5.04 4.26
C PRO A 159 -0.76 -4.79 4.15
N LEU A 160 -0.04 -5.15 5.21
CA LEU A 160 1.41 -5.23 5.15
C LEU A 160 1.80 -6.47 4.35
N ASP A 161 2.78 -6.33 3.46
CA ASP A 161 3.18 -7.44 2.61
C ASP A 161 3.87 -8.58 3.39
N TYR A 162 3.26 -9.75 3.36
CA TYR A 162 3.72 -10.97 4.00
C TYR A 162 5.07 -11.44 3.45
N MET A 163 5.30 -11.29 2.14
CA MET A 163 6.55 -11.74 1.52
C MET A 163 7.74 -10.96 2.07
N HIS A 164 7.67 -9.63 2.11
CA HIS A 164 8.77 -8.81 2.63
C HIS A 164 8.93 -8.92 4.15
N LEU A 165 7.84 -8.92 4.92
CA LEU A 165 7.93 -8.91 6.39
C LEU A 165 8.26 -10.29 6.97
N VAL A 166 7.56 -11.33 6.55
CA VAL A 166 7.67 -12.66 7.17
C VAL A 166 8.69 -13.51 6.43
N CYS A 167 8.49 -13.75 5.14
CA CYS A 167 9.36 -14.66 4.38
C CYS A 167 10.79 -14.12 4.25
N LEU A 168 10.95 -12.89 3.76
CA LEU A 168 12.25 -12.26 3.53
C LEU A 168 12.81 -11.60 4.79
N GLY A 169 11.96 -11.09 5.68
CA GLY A 169 12.38 -10.43 6.92
C GLY A 169 12.73 -11.41 8.03
N VAL A 170 11.75 -12.18 8.51
CA VAL A 170 11.91 -13.07 9.67
C VAL A 170 12.52 -14.42 9.27
N VAL A 171 11.87 -15.17 8.38
CA VAL A 171 12.23 -16.56 8.06
C VAL A 171 13.64 -16.64 7.50
N LYS A 172 13.99 -15.79 6.53
CA LYS A 172 15.35 -15.71 5.98
C LYS A 172 16.40 -15.42 7.05
N LYS A 173 16.12 -14.54 8.03
CA LYS A 173 17.05 -14.21 9.11
C LYS A 173 17.25 -15.42 10.03
N THR A 174 16.16 -16.06 10.43
CA THR A 174 16.19 -17.27 11.28
C THR A 174 17.00 -18.39 10.64
N ILE A 175 16.80 -18.67 9.35
CA ILE A 175 17.56 -19.69 8.62
C ILE A 175 19.06 -19.34 8.57
N LYS A 176 19.42 -18.07 8.37
CA LYS A 176 20.83 -17.64 8.39
C LYS A 176 21.47 -17.88 9.75
N LEU A 177 20.78 -17.54 10.84
CA LEU A 177 21.26 -17.75 12.21
C LEU A 177 21.45 -19.24 12.52
N TRP A 178 20.51 -20.10 12.09
CA TRP A 178 20.64 -21.55 12.30
C TRP A 178 21.77 -22.19 11.49
N ARG A 179 22.11 -21.62 10.33
CA ARG A 179 23.21 -22.11 9.48
C ARG A 179 24.59 -21.60 9.91
N SER A 180 24.66 -20.43 10.55
CA SER A 180 25.91 -19.94 11.13
C SER A 180 26.15 -20.65 12.46
N SER A 181 26.98 -21.70 12.45
CA SER A 181 27.45 -22.39 13.65
C SER A 181 28.37 -21.49 14.49
N SER A 182 27.84 -20.49 15.18
CA SER A 182 28.56 -19.75 16.22
C SER A 182 27.58 -18.91 17.06
N LEU A 183 27.23 -19.45 18.23
CA LEU A 183 27.00 -18.70 19.46
C LEU A 183 28.37 -18.44 20.10
#